data_AF-A0A7M3LVA8-F1
#
_entry.id   AF-A0A7M3LVA8-F1
#
_cell.length_a   1.000
_cell.length_b   1.000
_cell.length_c   1.000
_cell.angle_alpha   90.00
_cell.angle_beta   90.00
_cell.angle_gamma   90.00
#
_symmetry.space_group_name_H-M   'P 1'
#
loop_
_entity.id
_entity.type
_entity.pdbx_description
1 polymer ?
#
loop_
_entity_poly.entity_id
_entity_poly.type
_entity_poly.pdbx_seq_one_letter_code
_entity_poly.pdbx_strand_id
1 'polypeptide(L)' 'MPWKPPEPGAVPTLGFDVIDWITEYLAAPDRGYYEPFLLYPEQEDFVLRFYEINPRTGKRRFRRGVISRPRGWG' A
#
# COMPACT_ATOMS: atom_id res chain seq x y z
N MET A 1 14.36 2.32 16.75
CA MET A 1 13.00 2.56 17.30
C MET A 1 12.44 1.23 17.75
N PRO A 2 12.03 1.03 19.01
CA PRO A 2 11.24 -0.14 19.35
C PRO A 2 9.82 0.11 18.86
N TRP A 3 9.56 -0.20 17.60
CA TRP A 3 8.20 -0.25 17.09
C TRP A 3 7.43 -1.33 17.84
N LYS A 4 6.25 -0.99 18.38
CA LYS A 4 5.39 -1.90 19.12
C LYS A 4 4.23 -2.31 18.22
N PRO A 5 4.10 -3.60 17.88
CA PRO A 5 2.98 -4.07 17.05
C PRO A 5 1.65 -3.87 17.78
N PRO A 6 0.60 -3.39 17.09
CA PRO A 6 -0.75 -3.32 17.66
C PRO A 6 -1.34 -4.72 17.90
N GLU A 7 -0.95 -5.71 17.10
CA GLU A 7 -1.39 -7.10 17.19
C GLU A 7 -0.26 -8.08 16.87
N PRO A 8 -0.31 -9.33 17.37
CA PRO A 8 0.71 -10.33 17.07
C PRO A 8 0.86 -10.57 15.57
N GLY A 9 2.08 -10.42 15.05
CA GLY A 9 2.39 -10.65 13.63
C GLY A 9 2.29 -9.41 12.76
N ALA A 10 1.77 -8.29 13.26
CA ALA A 10 1.83 -7.02 12.54
C ALA A 10 3.29 -6.61 12.27
N VAL A 11 3.49 -5.89 11.17
CA VAL A 11 4.77 -5.30 10.77
C VAL A 11 4.59 -3.80 10.56
N PRO A 12 5.59 -2.95 10.86
CA PRO A 12 5.47 -1.54 10.54
C PRO A 12 5.46 -1.38 9.03
N THR A 13 4.54 -0.58 8.50
CA THR A 13 4.48 -0.26 7.08
C THR A 13 4.12 1.21 6.89
N LEU A 14 4.71 1.84 5.87
CA LEU A 14 4.30 3.16 5.38
C LEU A 14 3.15 3.05 4.37
N GLY A 15 2.65 1.84 4.10
CA GLY A 15 1.65 1.60 3.07
C GLY A 15 0.32 2.31 3.34
N PHE A 16 -0.08 2.47 4.60
CA PHE A 16 -1.31 3.20 4.95
C PHE A 16 -1.23 4.67 4.48
N ASP A 17 -0.14 5.38 4.80
CA ASP A 17 0.07 6.76 4.33
C ASP A 17 0.08 6.86 2.80
N VAL A 18 0.57 5.83 2.11
CA VAL A 18 0.57 5.76 0.64
C VAL A 18 -0.85 5.56 0.10
N ILE A 19 -1.68 4.73 0.74
CA ILE A 19 -3.07 4.50 0.35
C ILE A 19 -3.91 5.77 0.58
N ASP A 20 -3.72 6.43 1.72
CA ASP A 20 -4.37 7.71 2.03
C ASP A 20 -3.99 8.77 0.98
N TRP A 21 -2.69 8.86 0.65
CA TRP A 21 -2.22 9.77 -0.39
C TRP A 21 -2.82 9.45 -1.76
N ILE A 22 -2.91 8.17 -2.15
CA ILE A 22 -3.55 7.76 -3.40
C ILE A 22 -5.01 8.22 -3.44
N THR A 23 -5.75 7.96 -2.36
CA THR A 23 -7.18 8.26 -2.26
C THR A 23 -7.44 9.77 -2.30
N GLU A 24 -6.61 10.55 -1.62
CA GLU A 24 -6.77 12.00 -1.52
C GLU A 24 -6.39 12.72 -2.82
N TYR A 25 -5.31 12.28 -3.48
CA TYR A 25 -4.69 13.07 -4.56
C TYR A 25 -4.93 12.50 -5.96
N LEU A 26 -5.35 11.24 -6.12
CA LEU A 26 -5.56 10.63 -7.43
C LEU A 26 -7.04 10.51 -7.76
N ALA A 27 -7.41 10.84 -9.01
CA ALA A 27 -8.73 10.61 -9.55
C ALA A 27 -8.84 9.20 -10.14
N ALA A 28 -9.98 8.54 -9.96
CA ALA A 28 -10.26 7.24 -10.54
C ALA A 28 -10.28 7.32 -12.08
N PRO A 29 -9.67 6.35 -12.78
CA PRO A 29 -9.69 6.30 -14.24
C PRO A 29 -11.08 5.95 -14.76
N ASP A 30 -11.36 6.35 -16.02
CA ASP A 30 -12.58 5.99 -16.76
C ASP A 30 -13.90 6.42 -16.06
N ARG A 31 -13.88 7.61 -15.44
CA ARG A 31 -15.07 8.22 -14.81
C ARG A 31 -15.50 9.48 -15.55
N GLY A 32 -16.81 9.67 -15.67
CA GLY A 32 -17.40 10.87 -16.28
C GLY A 32 -17.39 12.10 -15.37
N TYR A 33 -17.20 11.89 -14.07
CA TYR A 33 -17.06 12.91 -13.04
C TYR A 33 -15.91 12.54 -12.11
N TYR A 34 -15.46 13.50 -11.30
CA TYR A 34 -14.42 13.22 -10.31
C TYR A 34 -14.91 12.21 -9.27
N GLU A 35 -14.13 11.14 -9.12
CA GLU A 35 -14.23 10.16 -8.05
C GLU A 35 -12.79 9.90 -7.54
N PRO A 36 -12.59 9.72 -6.23
CA PRO A 36 -11.26 9.38 -5.70
C PRO A 36 -10.83 7.99 -6.17
N PHE A 37 -9.53 7.82 -6.40
CA PHE A 37 -9.00 6.52 -6.77
C PHE A 37 -8.86 5.62 -5.54
N LEU A 38 -9.76 4.65 -5.42
CA LEU A 38 -9.73 3.63 -4.39
C LEU A 38 -9.04 2.37 -4.90
N LEU A 39 -8.11 1.85 -4.10
CA LEU A 39 -7.46 0.57 -4.40
C LEU A 39 -8.39 -0.59 -4.07
N TYR A 40 -8.30 -1.65 -4.87
CA TYR A 40 -8.90 -2.93 -4.50
C TYR A 40 -8.15 -3.55 -3.32
N PRO A 41 -8.80 -4.39 -2.49
CA PRO A 41 -8.15 -5.01 -1.33
C PRO A 41 -6.81 -5.70 -1.66
N GLU A 42 -6.70 -6.39 -2.80
CA GLU A 42 -5.45 -7.05 -3.17
C GLU A 42 -4.36 -6.07 -3.65
N GLN A 43 -4.74 -4.88 -4.12
CA GLN A 43 -3.81 -3.79 -4.40
C GLN A 43 -3.30 -3.16 -3.11
N GLU A 44 -4.17 -2.94 -2.13
CA GLU A 44 -3.80 -2.48 -0.79
C GLU A 44 -2.82 -3.45 -0.13
N ASP A 45 -3.11 -4.75 -0.15
CA ASP A 45 -2.21 -5.79 0.36
C ASP A 45 -0.81 -5.70 -0.26
N PHE A 46 -0.75 -5.48 -1.57
CA PHE A 46 0.53 -5.31 -2.26
C PHE A 46 1.27 -4.05 -1.79
N VAL A 47 0.57 -2.91 -1.67
CA VAL A 47 1.14 -1.65 -1.19
C VAL A 47 1.63 -1.78 0.24
N LEU A 48 0.82 -2.31 1.15
CA LEU A 48 1.17 -2.55 2.56
C LEU A 48 2.41 -3.41 2.68
N ARG A 49 2.50 -4.50 1.92
CA ARG A 49 3.68 -5.38 1.92
C ARG A 49 4.90 -4.71 1.31
N PHE A 50 4.74 -4.02 0.18
CA PHE A 50 5.88 -3.40 -0.51
C PHE A 50 6.52 -2.26 0.31
N TYR A 51 5.71 -1.56 1.11
CA TYR A 51 6.15 -0.49 2.01
C TYR A 51 6.48 -0.95 3.44
N GLU A 52 6.59 -2.27 3.67
CA GLU A 52 7.06 -2.80 4.95
C GLU A 52 8.44 -2.24 5.36
N ILE A 53 8.55 -1.92 6.64
CA ILE A 53 9.76 -1.43 7.28
C ILE A 53 10.32 -2.51 8.19
N ASN A 54 11.64 -2.67 8.18
CA ASN A 54 12.30 -3.53 9.16
C ASN A 54 12.25 -2.86 10.54
N PRO A 55 11.57 -3.45 11.54
CA PRO A 55 11.37 -2.79 12.85
C PRO A 55 12.68 -2.58 13.63
N ARG A 56 13.74 -3.36 13.33
CA ARG A 56 15.04 -3.22 13.99
C ARG A 56 15.90 -2.14 13.35
N THR A 57 15.87 -2.03 12.02
CA THR A 57 16.79 -1.14 11.28
C THR A 57 16.14 0.14 10.74
N GLY A 58 14.80 0.21 10.70
CA GLY A 58 14.04 1.32 10.12
C GLY A 58 14.12 1.42 8.59
N LYS A 59 14.78 0.48 7.92
CA LYS A 59 14.94 0.47 6.46
C LYS A 59 13.78 -0.27 5.79
N ARG A 60 13.44 0.09 4.54
CA ARG A 60 12.50 -0.69 3.72
C ARG A 60 12.95 -2.14 3.60
N ARG A 61 12.01 -3.07 3.82
CA ARG A 61 12.23 -4.50 3.69
C ARG A 61 12.34 -4.91 2.22
N PHE A 62 11.49 -4.35 1.37
CA PHE A 62 11.49 -4.57 -0.06
C PHE A 62 11.92 -3.31 -0.81
N ARG A 63 12.71 -3.51 -1.88
CA ARG A 63 13.20 -2.43 -2.74
C ARG A 63 12.74 -2.56 -4.19
N ARG A 64 12.23 -3.75 -4.54
CA ARG A 64 11.75 -4.11 -5.88
C ARG A 64 10.47 -4.91 -5.70
N GLY A 65 9.46 -4.59 -6.49
CA GLY A 65 8.18 -5.26 -6.49
C GLY A 65 7.85 -5.68 -7.92
N VAL A 66 7.22 -6.84 -8.05
CA VAL A 66 6.63 -7.31 -9.30
C VAL A 66 5.19 -7.67 -8.99
N ILE A 67 4.29 -7.20 -9.83
CA ILE A 67 2.88 -7.55 -9.78
C ILE A 67 2.50 -8.16 -11.13
N SER A 68 1.93 -9.36 -11.10
CA SER A 68 1.52 -10.09 -12.29
C SER A 68 0.07 -10.51 -12.11
N ARG A 69 -0.81 -9.96 -12.93
CA ARG A 69 -2.26 -10.18 -12.87
C ARG A 69 -2.82 -10.27 -14.29
N PRO A 70 -3.95 -10.97 -14.48
CA PRO A 70 -4.63 -11.01 -15.77
C PRO A 70 -5.04 -9.61 -16.26
N ARG A 71 -5.32 -9.48 -17.56
CA ARG A 71 -5.90 -8.27 -18.14
C ARG A 71 -7.26 -7.98 -17.49
N GLY A 72 -7.56 -6.71 -17.25
CA GLY A 72 -8.78 -6.28 -16.56
C GLY A 72 -8.71 -6.42 -15.04
N TRP A 73 -7.49 -6.52 -14.49
CA TRP A 73 -7.27 -6.42 -13.06
C TRP A 73 -7.10 -4.95 -12.68
N GLY A 74 -8.19 -4.36 -12.17
CA GLY A 74 -8.34 -2.92 -11.96
C GLY A 74 -8.83 -2.22 -13.21
#